data_AF-T0XWL3-F1
#
_entry.id   AF-T0XWL3-F1
#
_cell.length_a   1.000
_cell.length_b   1.000
_cell.length_c   1.000
_cell.angle_alpha   90.00
_cell.angle_beta   90.00
_cell.angle_gamma   90.00
#
_symmetry.space_group_name_H-M   'P 1'
#
loop_
_entity.id
_entity.type
_entity.pdbx_description
1 polymer ?
#
loop_
_entity_poly.entity_id
_entity_poly.type
_entity_poly.pdbx_seq_one_letter_code
_entity_poly.pdbx_strand_id
1 'polypeptide(L)' 'SVPAMADLVPRLRGVRPGMILEASGGLTLEKVREISRLDIDLCSVGALTHSPGDLSLRLDFLG' A
#
# COMPACT_ATOMS: atom_id res chain seq x y z
N SER A 1 2.56 11.20 -7.07
CA SER A 1 1.89 10.34 -8.07
C SER A 1 2.79 9.16 -8.41
N VAL A 2 2.26 8.08 -9.01
CA VAL A 2 3.07 6.91 -9.39
C VAL A 2 4.24 7.28 -10.32
N PRO A 3 4.07 8.10 -11.37
CA PRO A 3 5.18 8.53 -12.20
C PRO A 3 6.29 9.27 -11.43
N ALA A 4 5.92 10.14 -10.49
CA ALA A 4 6.91 10.85 -9.67
C ALA A 4 7.68 9.91 -8.75
N MET A 5 7.01 8.91 -8.17
CA MET A 5 7.68 7.90 -7.33
C MET A 5 8.62 7.03 -8.16
N ALA A 6 8.25 6.66 -9.38
CA ALA A 6 9.09 5.87 -10.27
C ALA A 6 10.42 6.58 -10.62
N ASP A 7 10.43 7.91 -10.72
CA ASP A 7 11.65 8.70 -10.92
C ASP A 7 12.48 8.87 -9.64
N LEU A 8 11.83 9.06 -8.49
CA LEU A 8 12.50 9.37 -7.22
C LEU A 8 13.07 8.14 -6.51
N VAL A 9 12.37 7.02 -6.52
CA VAL A 9 12.77 5.82 -5.77
C VAL A 9 14.20 5.35 -6.12
N PRO A 10 14.59 5.19 -7.40
CA PRO A 10 15.96 4.78 -7.74
C PRO A 10 17.02 5.77 -7.26
N ARG A 11 16.72 7.08 -7.30
CA ARG A 11 17.63 8.14 -6.83
C ARG A 11 17.83 8.05 -5.32
N LEU A 12 16.74 7.88 -4.57
CA LEU A 12 16.78 7.73 -3.12
C LEU A 12 17.53 6.47 -2.69
N ARG A 13 17.35 5.37 -3.42
CA ARG A 13 18.12 4.13 -3.21
C ARG A 13 19.61 4.30 -3.48
N GLY A 14 19.98 5.08 -4.49
CA GLY A 14 21.37 5.44 -4.76
C GLY A 14 22.01 6.31 -3.67
N VAL A 15 21.23 7.18 -3.02
CA VAL A 15 21.70 8.06 -1.93
C VAL A 15 21.83 7.31 -0.60
N ARG A 16 20.81 6.51 -0.24
CA ARG A 16 20.80 5.75 1.02
C ARG A 16 20.00 4.45 0.85
N PRO A 17 20.68 3.33 0.55
CA PRO A 17 20.01 2.04 0.30
C PRO A 17 19.08 1.60 1.44
N GLY A 18 19.51 1.78 2.69
CA GLY A 18 18.74 1.37 3.89
C GLY A 18 17.72 2.39 4.41
N MET A 19 17.34 3.40 3.63
CA MET A 19 16.29 4.34 4.02
C MET A 19 14.92 3.71 3.84
N ILE A 20 14.06 3.74 4.84
CA ILE A 20 12.68 3.26 4.68
C ILE A 20 11.90 4.26 3.82
N LEU A 21 11.30 3.79 2.73
CA LEU A 21 10.44 4.54 1.83
C LEU A 21 8.98 4.12 2.03
N GLU A 22 8.13 5.08 2.38
CA GLU A 22 6.70 4.88 2.58
C GLU A 22 5.89 5.66 1.55
N ALA A 23 4.91 5.00 0.93
CA ALA A 23 3.88 5.64 0.12
C ALA A 23 2.58 5.79 0.94
N SER A 24 2.04 7.00 0.98
CA SER A 24 0.82 7.32 1.74
C SER A 24 -0.09 8.29 0.99
N GLY A 25 -1.34 8.42 1.45
CA GLY A 25 -2.33 9.38 0.95
C GLY A 25 -3.15 8.90 -0.26
N GLY A 26 -4.47 8.78 -0.08
CA GLY A 26 -5.42 8.51 -1.18
C GLY A 26 -5.13 7.23 -1.99
N LEU A 27 -4.60 6.20 -1.32
CA LEU A 27 -4.31 4.90 -1.91
C LEU A 27 -5.60 4.13 -2.21
N THR A 28 -5.64 3.51 -3.39
CA THR A 28 -6.65 2.51 -3.80
C THR A 28 -5.94 1.19 -4.08
N LEU A 29 -6.67 0.08 -4.18
CA LEU A 29 -6.07 -1.23 -4.49
C LEU A 29 -5.31 -1.24 -5.82
N GLU A 30 -5.81 -0.52 -6.82
CA GLU A 30 -5.16 -0.37 -8.13
C GLU A 30 -3.82 0.35 -8.00
N LYS A 31 -3.79 1.47 -7.26
CA LYS A 31 -2.55 2.21 -7.00
C LYS A 31 -1.55 1.39 -6.19
N VAL A 32 -2.01 0.62 -5.20
CA VAL A 32 -1.12 -0.26 -4.40
C VAL A 32 -0.39 -1.24 -5.31
N ARG A 33 -1.08 -1.84 -6.29
CA ARG A 33 -0.45 -2.76 -7.26
C ARG A 33 0.59 -2.07 -8.15
N GLU A 34 0.36 -0.82 -8.54
CA GLU A 34 1.33 -0.06 -9.32
C GLU A 34 2.55 0.33 -8.47
N ILE A 35 2.31 0.78 -7.24
CA ILE A 35 3.34 1.23 -6.30
C ILE A 35 4.21 0.07 -5.83
N SER A 36 3.64 -1.13 -5.62
CA SER A 36 4.39 -2.31 -5.16
C SER A 36 5.40 -2.84 -6.18
N ARG A 37 5.35 -2.37 -7.43
CA ARG A 37 6.39 -2.64 -8.44
C ARG A 37 7.61 -1.73 -8.29
N LEU A 38 7.50 -0.68 -7.49
CA LEU A 38 8.61 0.19 -7.12
C LEU A 38 9.30 -0.39 -5.87
N ASP A 39 10.58 -0.09 -5.70
CA ASP A 39 11.38 -0.52 -4.55
C ASP A 39 11.08 0.31 -3.29
N ILE A 40 9.81 0.28 -2.84
CA ILE A 40 9.31 0.93 -1.63
C ILE A 40 9.09 -0.10 -0.52
N ASP A 41 9.21 0.33 0.73
CA ASP A 41 9.16 -0.57 1.89
C ASP A 41 7.74 -0.68 2.48
N LEU A 42 6.98 0.42 2.46
CA LEU A 42 5.71 0.53 3.17
C LEU A 42 4.64 1.24 2.33
N CYS A 43 3.38 0.81 2.53
CA CYS A 43 2.20 1.48 2.00
C CYS A 43 1.17 1.69 3.12
N SER A 44 0.83 2.95 3.39
CA SER A 44 -0.15 3.30 4.42
C SER A 44 -1.53 3.58 3.81
N VAL A 45 -2.48 2.67 4.07
CA VAL A 45 -3.84 2.69 3.51
C VAL A 45 -4.86 2.99 4.61
N GLY A 46 -5.20 4.27 4.81
CA GLY A 46 -6.17 4.68 5.83
C GLY A 46 -7.58 4.09 5.65
N ALA A 47 -7.96 3.72 4.43
CA ALA A 47 -9.24 3.07 4.15
C ALA A 47 -9.41 1.72 4.86
N LEU A 48 -8.31 1.02 5.19
CA LEU A 48 -8.37 -0.28 5.87
C LEU A 48 -8.97 -0.20 7.29
N THR A 49 -8.91 0.96 7.93
CA THR A 49 -9.38 1.14 9.31
C THR A 49 -10.57 2.07 9.42
N HIS A 50 -10.69 3.06 8.54
CA HIS A 50 -11.77 4.06 8.62
C HIS A 50 -13.02 3.66 7.83
N SER A 51 -12.93 2.73 6.88
CA SER A 51 -14.06 2.25 6.08
C SER A 51 -13.83 0.82 5.55
N PRO A 52 -13.59 -0.17 6.42
CA PRO A 52 -13.46 -1.55 5.98
C PRO A 52 -14.77 -2.08 5.39
N GLY A 53 -14.70 -2.97 4.41
CA GLY A 53 -15.88 -3.67 3.90
C GLY A 53 -16.47 -4.61 4.95
N ASP A 54 -17.78 -4.82 4.91
CA ASP A 54 -18.47 -5.74 5.82
C ASP A 54 -18.11 -7.20 5.49
N LEU A 55 -17.81 -8.00 6.54
CA LEU A 55 -17.63 -9.44 6.44
C LEU A 55 -18.83 -10.14 7.07
N SER A 56 -19.70 -10.73 6.22
CA SER A 56 -20.84 -11.51 6.70
C SER A 56 -20.39 -12.88 7.19
N LEU A 57 -20.74 -13.24 8.43
CA LEU A 57 -20.45 -14.53 9.04
C LEU A 57 -21.78 -15.20 9.42
N ARG A 58 -21.92 -16.48 9.07
CA ARG A 58 -23.06 -17.33 9.46
C ARG A 58 -22.56 -18.54 10.23
N LEU A 59 -23.26 -18.88 11.30
CA LEU A 59 -23.03 -20.10 12.07
C LEU A 59 -24.27 -20.99 11.97
N ASP A 60 -24.10 -22.19 11.43
CA ASP A 60 -25.15 -23.21 11.34
C ASP A 60 -24.79 -24.36 12.31
N PHE A 61 -25.73 -24.73 13.18
CA PHE A 61 -25.57 -25.85 14.10
C PHE A 61 -26.05 -27.14 13.44
N LEU A 62 -25.22 -28.18 13.46
CA LEU A 62 -25.63 -29.53 13.07
C LEU A 62 -26.23 -30.21 14.31
N GLY A 63 -27.54 -30.48 14.25
CA GLY A 63 -28.25 -31.33 15.22
C GLY A 63 -28.18 -32.80 14.84
#